data_AF-A0A429MIB8-F1
#
_entry.id   AF-A0A429MIB8-F1
#
_cell.length_a   1.000
_cell.length_b   1.000
_cell.length_c   1.000
_cell.angle_alpha   90.00
_cell.angle_beta   90.00
_cell.angle_gamma   90.00
#
_symmetry.space_group_name_H-M   'P 1'
#
loop_
_entity.id
_entity.type
_entity.pdbx_description
1 polymer ?
#
loop_
_entity_poly.entity_id
_entity_poly.type
_entity_poly.pdbx_seq_one_letter_code
_entity_poly.pdbx_strand_id
1 'polypeptide(L)'
;YGTFKPFIQNKKMERVPFIDLSPGYVQRGLAQFPKAGTEGPWTLQHAYEHDFERLRKGPVNDPELLFIKRLSKKKLSVMNEPSTKQIKAQA
;
A
#
# COMPACT_ATOMS: atom_id res chain seq x y z
N TYR A 1 -9.02 -6.97 -1.22
CA TYR A 1 -7.54 -6.87 -1.09
C TYR A 1 -7.17 -7.02 0.38
N GLY A 2 -6.01 -7.60 0.68
CA GLY A 2 -5.58 -7.83 2.08
C GLY A 2 -4.58 -6.79 2.57
N THR A 3 -3.70 -6.37 1.66
CA THR A 3 -2.62 -5.41 1.91
C THR A 3 -2.49 -4.53 0.68
N PHE A 4 -2.21 -3.25 0.87
CA PHE A 4 -1.81 -2.33 -0.19
C PHE A 4 -0.46 -1.71 0.18
N LYS A 5 0.37 -1.40 -0.81
CA LYS A 5 1.67 -0.78 -0.60
C LYS A 5 1.89 0.32 -1.64
N PRO A 6 2.25 1.55 -1.21
CA PRO A 6 2.64 2.58 -2.16
C PRO A 6 4.00 2.24 -2.78
N PHE A 7 4.16 2.47 -4.07
CA PHE A 7 5.37 2.19 -4.83
C PHE A 7 5.63 3.29 -5.84
N ILE A 8 6.89 3.75 -5.93
CA ILE A 8 7.29 4.80 -6.86
C ILE A 8 7.64 4.17 -8.20
N GLN A 9 6.80 4.35 -9.22
CA GLN A 9 7.00 3.77 -10.55
C GLN A 9 8.17 4.45 -11.26
N ASN A 10 8.16 5.79 -11.33
CA ASN A 10 9.25 6.55 -11.90
C ASN A 10 10.40 6.70 -10.89
N LYS A 11 11.37 5.78 -10.95
CA LYS A 11 12.56 5.81 -10.09
C LYS A 11 13.46 7.02 -10.31
N LYS A 12 13.34 7.71 -11.45
CA LYS A 12 14.13 8.89 -11.81
C LYS A 12 13.41 10.21 -11.51
N MET A 13 12.22 10.15 -10.92
CA MET A 13 11.45 11.32 -10.52
C MET A 13 12.29 12.24 -9.64
N GLU A 14 12.32 13.53 -10.00
CA GLU A 14 13.04 14.54 -9.25
C GLU A 14 12.48 14.67 -7.84
N ARG A 15 13.39 14.89 -6.87
CA ARG A 15 13.07 15.05 -5.46
C ARG A 15 13.15 16.51 -5.08
N VAL A 16 12.00 17.10 -4.81
CA VAL A 16 11.88 18.51 -4.40
C VAL A 16 11.71 18.60 -2.88
N PRO A 17 11.96 19.78 -2.26
CA PRO A 17 11.62 20.00 -0.86
C PRO A 17 10.18 19.55 -0.56
N PHE A 18 9.93 19.00 0.63
CA PHE A 18 8.58 18.54 1.00
C PHE A 18 7.55 19.64 0.86
N ILE A 19 7.94 20.85 1.24
CA ILE A 19 7.08 22.00 1.39
C ILE A 19 7.84 23.26 0.95
N ASP A 20 7.15 24.18 0.29
CA ASP A 20 7.70 25.45 -0.17
C ASP A 20 7.07 26.62 0.60
N LEU A 21 7.59 26.89 1.79
CA LEU A 21 7.13 27.97 2.65
C LEU A 21 8.30 28.86 3.07
N SER A 22 8.16 30.17 2.88
CA SER A 22 9.18 31.16 3.19
C SER A 22 9.48 31.47 4.68
N PRO A 23 8.62 31.17 5.68
CA PRO A 23 8.93 31.47 7.07
C PRO A 23 10.23 30.81 7.55
N GLY A 24 11.09 31.61 8.18
CA GLY A 24 12.45 31.18 8.54
C GLY A 24 12.50 29.96 9.48
N TYR A 25 11.47 29.73 10.31
CA TYR A 25 11.42 28.53 11.16
C TYR A 25 11.22 27.24 10.36
N VAL A 26 10.49 27.29 9.23
CA VAL A 26 10.36 26.15 8.32
C VAL A 26 11.69 25.89 7.63
N GLN A 27 12.31 26.96 7.10
CA GLN A 27 13.59 26.87 6.40
C GLN A 27 14.70 26.25 7.26
N ARG A 28 14.74 26.55 8.57
CA ARG A 28 15.68 25.91 9.51
C ARG A 28 15.53 24.40 9.63
N GLY A 29 14.31 23.87 9.50
CA GLY A 29 14.01 22.45 9.61
C GLY A 29 13.92 21.70 8.27
N LEU A 30 13.87 22.42 7.15
CA LEU A 30 13.52 21.87 5.84
C LEU A 30 14.43 20.71 5.38
N ALA A 31 15.71 20.73 5.76
CA ALA A 31 16.66 19.67 5.44
C ALA A 31 16.37 18.33 6.15
N GLN A 32 15.62 18.36 7.26
CA GLN A 32 15.24 17.16 8.02
C GLN A 32 13.92 16.56 7.53
N PHE A 33 13.20 17.26 6.67
CA PHE A 33 11.91 16.81 6.16
C PHE A 33 12.14 15.74 5.08
N PRO A 34 11.12 14.88 4.84
CA PRO A 34 11.08 14.05 3.65
C PRO A 34 11.23 14.88 2.36
N LYS A 35 11.32 14.23 1.21
CA LYS A 35 11.25 14.91 -0.09
C LYS A 35 9.91 14.61 -0.76
N ALA A 36 9.38 15.59 -1.49
CA ALA A 36 8.24 15.38 -2.38
C ALA A 36 8.71 14.98 -3.78
N GLY A 37 7.78 14.54 -4.61
CA GLY A 37 7.97 14.29 -6.03
C GLY A 37 7.40 15.41 -6.89
N THR A 38 7.64 15.33 -8.19
CA THR A 38 7.16 16.31 -9.18
C THR A 38 5.90 15.87 -9.93
N GLU A 39 5.44 14.63 -9.73
CA GLU A 39 4.32 14.05 -10.48
C GLU A 39 3.47 13.09 -9.64
N GLY A 40 2.26 12.79 -10.15
CA GLY A 40 1.36 11.79 -9.58
C GLY A 40 0.90 12.13 -8.14
N PRO A 41 0.69 11.11 -7.28
CA PRO A 41 0.31 11.30 -5.88
C PRO A 41 1.47 11.75 -4.98
N TRP A 42 2.67 11.92 -5.54
CA TRP A 42 3.88 12.31 -4.79
C TRP A 42 4.07 13.82 -4.69
N THR A 43 3.25 14.62 -5.38
CA THR A 43 3.26 16.07 -5.28
C THR A 43 2.58 16.52 -4.00
N LEU A 44 3.13 17.56 -3.36
CA LEU A 44 2.45 18.29 -2.29
C LEU A 44 2.11 19.69 -2.79
N GLN A 45 0.82 19.94 -3.00
CA GLN A 45 0.30 21.22 -3.44
C GLN A 45 -0.55 21.81 -2.33
N HIS A 46 -0.34 23.07 -1.96
CA HIS A 46 -1.15 23.77 -0.96
C HIS A 46 -2.46 24.30 -1.57
N ALA A 47 -3.18 23.42 -2.28
CA ALA A 47 -4.42 23.73 -2.96
C ALA A 47 -5.37 22.54 -2.79
N TYR A 48 -6.37 22.72 -1.93
CA TYR A 48 -7.27 21.63 -1.53
C TYR A 48 -8.08 21.09 -2.72
N GLU A 49 -8.26 21.88 -3.77
CA GLU A 49 -8.97 21.51 -4.98
C GLU A 49 -8.29 20.32 -5.65
N HIS A 50 -6.95 20.29 -5.67
CA HIS A 50 -6.20 19.15 -6.20
C HIS A 50 -6.39 17.90 -5.36
N ASP A 51 -6.44 18.03 -4.04
CA ASP A 51 -6.73 16.91 -3.15
C ASP A 51 -8.17 16.43 -3.33
N PHE A 52 -9.13 17.33 -3.53
CA PHE A 52 -10.53 16.97 -3.79
C PHE A 52 -10.68 16.20 -5.10
N GLU A 53 -10.10 16.70 -6.19
CA GLU A 53 -10.11 15.99 -7.47
C GLU A 53 -9.44 14.62 -7.34
N ARG A 54 -8.26 14.54 -6.71
CA ARG A 54 -7.51 13.28 -6.57
C ARG A 54 -8.22 12.27 -5.67
N LEU A 55 -8.71 12.68 -4.51
CA LEU A 55 -9.22 11.78 -3.47
C LEU A 55 -10.72 11.48 -3.60
N ARG A 56 -11.52 12.39 -4.16
CA ARG A 56 -12.98 12.21 -4.29
C ARG A 56 -13.42 11.79 -5.67
N LYS A 57 -12.76 12.30 -6.72
CA LYS A 57 -13.14 12.02 -8.11
C LYS A 57 -12.18 11.06 -8.80
N GLY A 58 -10.93 10.98 -8.35
CA GLY A 58 -9.92 10.06 -8.88
C GLY A 58 -10.24 8.59 -8.60
N PRO A 59 -9.75 7.67 -9.46
CA PRO A 59 -9.91 6.24 -9.23
C PRO A 59 -9.06 5.78 -8.04
N VAL A 60 -9.58 4.78 -7.31
CA VAL A 60 -8.81 4.12 -6.23
C VAL A 60 -7.69 3.24 -6.79
N ASN A 61 -7.87 2.71 -8.01
CA ASN A 61 -6.85 1.92 -8.68
C ASN A 61 -5.83 2.86 -9.32
N ASP A 62 -4.66 2.97 -8.70
CA ASP A 62 -3.58 3.87 -9.10
C ASP A 62 -2.29 3.07 -9.40
N PRO A 63 -1.53 3.40 -10.46
CA PRO A 63 -0.26 2.72 -10.78
C PRO A 63 0.79 2.77 -9.67
N GLU A 64 0.77 3.80 -8.83
CA GLU A 64 1.66 4.00 -7.69
C GLU A 64 1.17 3.25 -6.43
N LEU A 65 0.06 2.50 -6.53
CA LEU A 65 -0.54 1.75 -5.43
C LEU A 65 -0.70 0.26 -5.78
N LEU A 66 0.13 -0.58 -5.17
CA LEU A 66 0.11 -2.03 -5.40
C LEU A 66 -0.87 -2.71 -4.45
N PHE A 67 -1.90 -3.36 -5.00
CA PHE A 67 -2.89 -4.11 -4.24
C PHE A 67 -2.56 -5.61 -4.22
N ILE A 68 -2.38 -6.17 -3.03
CA ILE A 68 -2.11 -7.59 -2.83
C ILE A 68 -3.43 -8.32 -2.54
N LYS A 69 -3.72 -9.35 -3.35
CA LYS A 69 -4.90 -10.20 -3.15
C LYS A 69 -4.75 -10.94 -1.82
N ARG A 70 -5.79 -10.86 -1.00
CA ARG A 70 -5.86 -11.67 0.22
C ARG A 70 -6.01 -13.13 -0.20
N LEU A 71 -5.05 -13.98 0.19
CA LEU A 71 -5.21 -15.42 0.04
C LEU A 71 -6.33 -15.86 0.98
N SER A 72 -7.35 -16.52 0.44
CA SER A 72 -8.37 -17.16 1.27
C SER A 72 -7.69 -18.24 2.10
N LYS A 73 -7.89 -18.24 3.42
CA LYS A 73 -7.39 -19.33 4.27
C LYS A 73 -8.03 -20.63 3.75
N LYS A 74 -7.23 -21.54 3.20
CA LYS A 74 -7.67 -22.90 2.94
C LYS A 74 -8.14 -23.47 4.28
N LYS A 75 -9.39 -23.96 4.35
CA LYS A 75 -9.91 -24.66 5.53
C LYS A 75 -8.97 -25.85 5.77
N LEU A 76 -8.23 -25.82 6.88
CA LEU A 76 -7.39 -26.94 7.31
C LEU A 76 -8.33 -28.13 7.51
N SER A 77 -8.25 -29.12 6.61
CA SER A 77 -8.91 -30.41 6.82
C SER A 77 -8.13 -31.15 7.89
N VAL A 78 -8.74 -31.32 9.07
CA VAL A 78 -8.28 -32.31 10.04
C VAL A 78 -8.37 -33.66 9.33
N MET A 79 -7.24 -34.33 9.16
CA MET A 79 -7.23 -35.72 8.69
C MET A 79 -7.90 -36.56 9.77
N ASN A 80 -9.09 -37.10 9.47
CA ASN A 80 -9.66 -38.14 10.31
C ASN A 80 -8.87 -39.42 10.02
N GLU A 81 -8.28 -40.02 11.07
CA GLU A 81 -7.66 -41.34 10.96
C GLU A 81 -8.65 -42.36 10.38
N PRO A 82 -8.22 -43.25 9.46
CA PRO A 82 -9.09 -44.30 8.98
C PRO A 82 -9.35 -45.29 10.12
N SER A 83 -10.61 -45.33 10.55
CA SER A 83 -11.20 -46.36 11.39
C SER A 83 -10.70 -47.76 10.97
N THR A 84 -9.90 -48.40 11.81
CA THR A 84 -9.62 -49.84 11.73
C THR A 84 -10.88 -50.61 12.14
N LYS A 85 -11.85 -50.67 11.22
CA LYS A 85 -12.92 -51.68 11.28
C LYS A 85 -12.44 -52.95 10.60
N GLN A 86 -12.39 -54.00 11.42
CA GLN A 86 -12.54 -55.42 11.06
C GLN A 86 -11.37 -56.08 10.35
N ILE A 87 -10.54 -56.77 11.13
CA ILE A 87 -10.03 -58.08 10.72
C ILE A 87 -10.70 -59.10 11.65
N LYS A 88 -11.76 -59.74 11.15
CA LYS A 88 -12.21 -61.03 11.67
C LYS A 88 -11.07 -62.02 11.45
N ALA A 89 -10.47 -62.51 12.53
CA ALA A 89 -9.70 -63.74 12.49
C ALA A 89 -10.61 -64.86 12.99
N GLN A 90 -10.96 -65.73 12.06
CA GLN A 90 -11.61 -67.01 12.30
C GLN A 90 -10.50 -68.06 12.18
N ALA A 91 -10.29 -68.82 13.26
CA ALA A 91 -9.76 -70.18 13.30
C ALA A 91 -9.97 -70.74 14.71
#